data_AF-A0A349BC83-F1
#
_entry.id   AF-A0A349BC83-F1
#
_cell.length_a   1.000
_cell.length_b   1.000
_cell.length_c   1.000
_cell.angle_alpha   90.00
_cell.angle_beta   90.00
_cell.angle_gamma   90.00
#
_symmetry.space_group_name_H-M   'P 1'
#
loop_
_entity.id
_entity.type
_entity.pdbx_description
1 polymer ?
#
loop_
_entity_poly.entity_id
_entity_poly.type
_entity_poly.pdbx_seq_one_letter_code
_entity_poly.pdbx_strand_id
1 'polypeptide(L)'
;LMYKIRLNPTEPQVRHWDTGDLDELHNGPDDHLFARFRTDSVAGVLRHREPWQGEADHRLELAARATLWRYLTGDDRFDVDWYLTRTETRSGLA
;
A
#
# COMPACT_ATOMS: atom_id res chain seq x y z
N LEU A 1 5.47 -37.83 5.75
CA LEU A 1 5.66 -37.47 7.17
C LEU A 1 5.37 -35.99 7.32
N MET A 2 4.47 -35.61 8.24
CA MET A 2 4.16 -34.20 8.52
C MET A 2 4.96 -33.77 9.75
N TYR A 3 5.89 -32.85 9.58
CA TYR A 3 6.73 -32.34 10.65
C TYR A 3 6.09 -31.14 11.34
N LYS A 4 6.16 -31.10 12.67
CA LYS A 4 5.73 -29.94 13.47
C LYS A 4 6.95 -29.06 13.74
N ILE A 5 7.02 -27.92 13.05
CA ILE A 5 8.06 -26.90 13.27
C ILE A 5 7.63 -26.00 14.45
N ARG A 6 8.55 -25.75 15.40
CA ARG A 6 8.37 -24.75 16.46
C ARG A 6 9.45 -23.67 16.26
N LEU A 7 9.01 -22.46 15.91
CA LEU A 7 9.92 -21.38 15.49
C LEU A 7 10.49 -20.56 16.67
N ASN A 8 9.88 -20.64 17.88
CA ASN A 8 10.30 -19.92 19.10
C ASN A 8 10.96 -18.54 18.85
N PRO A 9 10.31 -17.61 18.12
CA PRO A 9 10.92 -16.33 17.81
C PRO A 9 11.16 -15.53 19.10
N THR A 10 12.34 -14.95 19.23
CA THR A 10 12.73 -14.10 20.39
C THR A 10 12.40 -12.63 20.18
N GLU A 11 12.02 -12.24 18.96
CA GLU A 11 11.73 -10.87 18.56
C GLU A 11 10.48 -10.80 17.67
N PRO A 12 9.78 -9.64 17.64
CA PRO A 12 8.64 -9.43 16.76
C PRO A 12 8.97 -9.71 15.29
N GLN A 13 8.14 -10.52 14.65
CA GLN A 13 8.29 -10.87 13.23
C GLN A 13 7.57 -9.85 12.34
N VAL A 14 8.07 -8.61 12.36
CA VAL A 14 7.45 -7.46 11.70
C VAL A 14 8.47 -6.82 10.77
N ARG A 15 8.09 -6.58 9.50
CA ARG A 15 8.90 -5.88 8.48
C ARG A 15 10.28 -6.51 8.22
N HIS A 16 10.34 -7.84 8.17
CA HIS A 16 11.58 -8.59 7.82
C HIS A 16 11.73 -8.86 6.31
N TRP A 17 10.89 -8.26 5.48
CA TRP A 17 10.99 -8.38 4.03
C TRP A 17 12.17 -7.56 3.51
N ASP A 18 12.86 -8.08 2.49
CA ASP A 18 13.80 -7.26 1.73
C ASP A 18 13.00 -6.25 0.91
N THR A 19 13.33 -4.96 1.07
CA THR A 19 12.67 -3.84 0.40
C THR A 19 13.64 -3.03 -0.45
N GLY A 20 14.85 -3.55 -0.71
CA GLY A 20 15.91 -2.79 -1.39
C GLY A 20 15.57 -2.34 -2.81
N ASP A 21 14.60 -2.97 -3.46
CA ASP A 21 14.12 -2.64 -4.81
C ASP A 21 12.89 -1.72 -4.83
N LEU A 22 12.25 -1.47 -3.68
CA LEU A 22 10.99 -0.74 -3.62
C LEU A 22 11.13 0.75 -4.00
N ASP A 23 12.28 1.37 -3.73
CA ASP A 23 12.51 2.78 -4.05
C ASP A 23 12.41 3.06 -5.57
N GLU A 24 12.85 2.12 -6.41
CA GLU A 24 12.78 2.25 -7.87
C GLU A 24 11.33 2.11 -8.39
N LEU A 25 10.52 1.33 -7.67
CA LEU A 25 9.12 1.06 -7.99
C LEU A 25 8.15 2.04 -7.31
N HIS A 26 8.65 2.91 -6.43
CA HIS A 26 7.82 3.84 -5.69
C HIS A 26 7.12 4.84 -6.64
N ASN A 27 5.87 5.19 -6.35
CA ASN A 27 5.15 6.20 -7.11
C ASN A 27 5.60 7.62 -6.77
N GLY A 28 5.71 8.48 -7.79
CA GLY A 28 5.92 9.91 -7.59
C GLY A 28 4.64 10.64 -7.18
N PRO A 29 4.72 11.91 -6.74
CA PRO A 29 3.55 12.72 -6.44
C PRO A 29 2.69 13.03 -7.66
N ASP A 30 3.23 12.88 -8.88
CA ASP A 30 2.52 13.01 -10.15
C ASP A 30 1.79 11.73 -10.58
N ASP A 31 2.13 10.58 -9.99
CA ASP A 31 1.53 9.29 -10.31
C ASP A 31 0.22 9.10 -9.55
N HIS A 32 -0.85 9.68 -10.11
CA HIS A 32 -2.22 9.51 -9.65
C HIS A 32 -3.25 9.63 -10.77
N LEU A 33 -4.46 9.13 -10.52
CA LEU A 33 -5.58 9.07 -11.48
C LEU A 33 -5.83 10.39 -12.23
N PHE A 34 -5.62 11.54 -11.58
CA PHE A 34 -5.84 12.87 -12.16
C PHE A 34 -4.62 13.53 -12.84
N ALA A 35 -3.45 12.88 -12.88
CA ALA A 35 -2.26 13.41 -13.54
C ALA A 35 -1.60 12.32 -14.40
N ARG A 36 -0.52 11.70 -13.93
CA ARG A 36 0.16 10.62 -14.63
C ARG A 36 -0.37 9.28 -14.11
N PHE A 37 -0.84 8.42 -15.01
CA PHE A 37 -1.28 7.06 -14.63
C PHE A 37 -0.17 6.07 -14.96
N ARG A 38 0.68 5.75 -13.99
CA ARG A 38 1.73 4.75 -14.18
C ARG A 38 1.20 3.35 -13.88
N THR A 39 1.70 2.37 -14.63
CA THR A 39 1.38 0.94 -14.45
C THR A 39 2.59 0.14 -13.97
N ASP A 40 3.77 0.76 -13.94
CA ASP A 40 5.07 0.18 -13.58
C ASP A 40 5.52 0.55 -12.16
N SER A 41 4.68 1.27 -11.41
CA SER A 41 4.91 1.61 -10.00
C SER A 41 4.10 0.70 -9.07
N VAL A 42 4.48 0.65 -7.80
CA VAL A 42 3.70 -0.02 -6.75
C VAL A 42 2.25 0.49 -6.73
N ALA A 43 2.04 1.81 -6.78
CA ALA A 43 0.69 2.36 -6.83
C ALA A 43 -0.06 1.95 -8.11
N GLY A 44 0.62 1.87 -9.25
CA GLY A 44 0.05 1.35 -10.50
C GLY A 44 -0.45 -0.09 -10.37
N VAL A 45 0.33 -0.96 -9.74
CA VAL A 45 -0.08 -2.36 -9.47
C VAL A 45 -1.26 -2.40 -8.50
N LEU A 46 -1.20 -1.62 -7.41
CA LEU A 46 -2.25 -1.60 -6.39
C LEU A 46 -3.56 -0.96 -6.87
N ARG A 47 -3.53 -0.17 -7.96
CA ARG A 47 -4.72 0.36 -8.65
C ARG A 47 -5.52 -0.68 -9.42
N HIS A 48 -5.05 -1.92 -9.51
CA HIS A 48 -5.79 -2.98 -10.19
C HIS A 48 -7.21 -3.10 -9.63
N ARG A 49 -8.19 -2.98 -10.53
CA ARG A 49 -9.62 -3.02 -10.22
C ARG A 49 -10.19 -4.29 -10.82
N GLU A 50 -10.89 -5.06 -10.01
CA GLU A 50 -11.58 -6.24 -10.52
C GLU A 50 -12.88 -5.85 -11.25
N PRO A 51 -13.32 -6.62 -12.27
CA PRO A 51 -14.52 -6.29 -13.06
C PRO A 51 -15.80 -6.14 -12.23
N TRP A 52 -15.89 -6.86 -11.11
CA TRP A 52 -17.07 -6.87 -10.23
C TRP A 52 -17.07 -5.74 -9.20
N GLN A 53 -15.97 -5.03 -8.99
CA GLN A 53 -15.91 -3.94 -8.01
C GLN A 53 -16.74 -2.75 -8.50
N GLY A 54 -17.48 -2.11 -7.60
CA GLY A 54 -18.06 -0.78 -7.85
C GLY A 54 -17.02 0.33 -7.69
N GLU A 55 -17.33 1.54 -8.16
CA GLU A 55 -16.43 2.69 -8.01
C GLU A 55 -16.15 3.04 -6.54
N ALA A 56 -17.19 3.00 -5.69
CA ALA A 56 -17.03 3.28 -4.27
C ALA A 56 -16.18 2.21 -3.56
N ASP A 57 -16.45 0.93 -3.87
CA ASP A 57 -15.71 -0.20 -3.32
C ASP A 57 -14.24 -0.15 -3.73
N HIS A 58 -13.97 0.19 -4.99
CA HIS A 58 -12.62 0.33 -5.49
C HIS A 58 -11.84 1.40 -4.74
N ARG A 59 -12.43 2.59 -4.49
CA ARG A 59 -11.76 3.65 -3.74
C ARG A 59 -11.45 3.25 -2.28
N LEU A 60 -12.36 2.52 -1.65
CA LEU A 60 -12.13 1.97 -0.30
C LEU A 60 -11.00 0.94 -0.32
N GLU A 61 -10.98 0.06 -1.32
CA GLU A 61 -9.94 -0.93 -1.52
C GLU A 61 -8.56 -0.28 -1.73
N LEU A 62 -8.46 0.80 -2.49
CA LEU A 62 -7.20 1.54 -2.67
C LEU A 62 -6.65 2.09 -1.35
N ALA A 63 -7.52 2.68 -0.51
CA ALA A 63 -7.11 3.18 0.81
C ALA A 63 -6.69 2.03 1.75
N ALA A 64 -7.39 0.90 1.71
CA ALA A 64 -7.05 -0.29 2.49
C ALA A 64 -5.71 -0.90 2.05
N ARG A 65 -5.47 -1.02 0.75
CA ARG A 65 -4.20 -1.49 0.17
C ARG A 65 -3.04 -0.57 0.53
N ALA A 66 -3.23 0.75 0.42
CA ALA A 66 -2.22 1.71 0.85
C ALA A 66 -1.90 1.53 2.34
N THR A 67 -2.91 1.38 3.20
CA THR A 67 -2.73 1.15 4.66
C THR A 67 -1.94 -0.13 4.93
N LEU A 68 -2.30 -1.23 4.27
CA LEU A 68 -1.58 -2.49 4.39
C LEU A 68 -0.13 -2.37 3.91
N TRP A 69 0.10 -1.66 2.80
CA TRP A 69 1.44 -1.42 2.28
C TRP A 69 2.30 -0.65 3.28
N ARG A 70 1.80 0.46 3.83
CA ARG A 70 2.49 1.22 4.92
C ARG A 70 2.88 0.31 6.08
N TYR A 71 1.99 -0.61 6.46
CA TYR A 71 2.28 -1.59 7.53
C TYR A 71 3.43 -2.54 7.15
N LEU A 72 3.39 -3.12 5.94
CA LEU A 72 4.35 -4.11 5.46
C LEU A 72 5.74 -3.54 5.22
N THR A 73 5.84 -2.31 4.70
CA THR A 73 7.11 -1.68 4.31
C THR A 73 7.64 -0.72 5.37
N GLY A 74 6.76 -0.17 6.21
CA GLY A 74 7.11 0.90 7.14
C GLY A 74 7.22 2.29 6.52
N ASP A 75 6.84 2.45 5.25
CA ASP A 75 6.68 3.78 4.66
C ASP A 75 5.33 4.38 5.05
N ASP A 76 5.33 5.21 6.11
CA ASP A 76 4.12 5.85 6.61
C ASP A 76 3.53 6.93 5.66
N ARG A 77 4.21 7.26 4.55
CA ARG A 77 3.77 8.29 3.61
C ARG A 77 3.23 7.73 2.30
N PHE A 78 3.42 6.45 2.03
CA PHE A 78 2.92 5.81 0.81
C PHE A 78 1.41 6.02 0.63
N ASP A 79 0.95 6.37 -0.57
CA ASP A 79 -0.47 6.57 -0.83
C ASP A 79 -0.78 6.25 -2.30
N VAL A 80 -2.00 5.80 -2.53
CA VAL A 80 -2.53 5.57 -3.88
C VAL A 80 -3.59 6.63 -4.13
N ASP A 81 -3.33 7.54 -5.07
CA ASP A 81 -4.26 8.62 -5.45
C ASP A 81 -4.67 9.58 -4.32
N TRP A 82 -3.80 9.73 -3.31
CA TRP A 82 -3.93 10.70 -2.22
C TRP A 82 -5.14 10.48 -1.28
N TYR A 83 -5.71 9.28 -1.21
CA TYR A 83 -6.89 9.02 -0.37
C TYR A 83 -6.58 9.12 1.13
N LEU A 84 -5.46 8.53 1.58
CA LEU A 84 -5.07 8.56 2.99
C LEU A 84 -4.65 9.98 3.40
N THR A 85 -3.80 10.60 2.59
CA THR A 85 -3.29 11.96 2.80
C THR A 85 -4.44 12.96 2.93
N ARG A 86 -5.46 12.87 2.07
CA ARG A 86 -6.65 13.74 2.13
C ARG A 86 -7.43 13.52 3.43
N THR A 87 -7.56 12.28 3.86
CA THR A 87 -8.30 11.92 5.08
C THR A 87 -7.56 12.38 6.33
N GLU A 88 -6.26 12.12 6.40
CA GLU A 88 -5.37 12.53 7.51
C GLU A 88 -5.29 14.06 7.64
N THR A 89 -5.10 14.75 6.51
CA THR A 89 -5.08 16.23 6.48
C THR A 89 -6.39 16.80 7.01
N ARG A 90 -7.54 16.23 6.60
CA ARG A 90 -8.85 16.67 7.09
C ARG A 90 -9.00 16.43 8.59
N SER A 91 -8.57 15.28 9.09
CA SER A 91 -8.63 14.96 10.52
C SER A 91 -7.77 15.91 11.36
N GLY A 92 -6.64 16.37 10.84
CA GLY A 92 -5.77 17.35 11.52
C GLY A 92 -6.32 18.78 11.58
N LEU A 93 -7.41 19.08 10.86
CA LEU A 93 -8.09 20.38 10.87
C LEU A 93 -9.30 20.43 11.82
N ALA A 94 -9.70 19.29 12.39
CA ALA A 94 -10.84 19.14 13.30
C ALA A 94 -10.40 19.32 14.76
#